data_AF-P84966-F1
#
_entry.id   AF-P84966-F1
#
_cell.length_a   1.000
_cell.length_b   1.000
_cell.length_c   1.000
_cell.angle_alpha   90.00
_cell.angle_beta   90.00
_cell.angle_gamma   90.00
#
_symmetry.space_group_name_H-M   'P 1'
#
loop_
_entity.id
_entity.type
_entity.pdbx_description
1 polymer ?
#
loop_
_entity_poly.entity_id
_entity_poly.type
_entity_poly.pdbx_seq_one_letter_code
_entity_poly.pdbx_strand_id
1 'polypeptide(L)' 'RECRSESKKFVGLCVSDTNCASVCLTERFPGGKCDGYRRCFCTKDC' A
#
# COMPACT_ATOMS: atom_id res chain seq x y z
N ARG A 1 3.05 1.03 16.42
CA ARG A 1 2.12 2.05 15.85
C ARG A 1 2.16 1.83 14.35
N GLU A 2 1.06 1.79 13.61
CA GLU A 2 1.18 1.56 12.17
C GLU A 2 1.53 2.86 11.44
N CYS A 3 2.66 2.86 10.74
CA CYS A 3 3.03 3.92 9.81
C CYS A 3 2.52 3.56 8.42
N ARG A 4 1.81 4.49 7.78
CA ARG A 4 1.31 4.38 6.41
C ARG A 4 2.00 5.39 5.49
N SER A 5 2.39 4.96 4.29
CA SER A 5 2.96 5.80 3.23
C SER A 5 2.23 5.51 1.92
N GLU A 6 1.88 6.53 1.15
CA GLU A 6 1.31 6.32 -0.18
C GLU A 6 2.34 5.62 -1.08
N SER A 7 1.89 4.57 -1.80
CA SER A 7 2.72 3.83 -2.74
C SER A 7 3.11 4.70 -3.93
N LYS A 8 4.39 4.70 -4.31
CA LYS A 8 4.88 5.44 -5.49
C LYS A 8 4.87 4.58 -6.75
N LYS A 9 4.76 3.26 -6.60
CA LYS A 9 4.77 2.29 -7.71
C LYS A 9 3.38 1.82 -8.12
N PHE A 10 2.37 2.02 -7.28
CA PHE A 10 1.00 1.61 -7.58
C PHE A 10 0.38 2.54 -8.62
N VAL A 11 -0.07 1.99 -9.75
CA VAL A 11 -0.67 2.75 -10.84
C VAL A 11 -2.16 2.41 -10.96
N GLY A 12 -3.00 3.44 -10.99
CA GLY A 12 -4.45 3.30 -11.14
C GLY A 12 -5.20 3.21 -9.82
N LEU A 13 -6.45 2.73 -9.90
CA LEU A 13 -7.34 2.62 -8.74
C LEU A 13 -7.04 1.35 -7.94
N CYS A 14 -6.84 1.51 -6.64
CA CYS A 14 -6.70 0.42 -5.70
C CYS A 14 -8.05 -0.28 -5.50
N VAL A 15 -8.16 -1.48 -6.06
CA VAL A 15 -9.35 -2.34 -5.97
C VAL A 15 -9.11 -3.62 -5.16
N SER A 16 -7.85 -3.91 -4.84
CA SER A 16 -7.44 -5.12 -4.13
C SER A 16 -6.27 -4.80 -3.20
N ASP A 17 -6.48 -5.05 -1.90
CA ASP A 17 -5.44 -4.92 -0.88
C ASP A 17 -4.25 -5.83 -1.18
N THR A 18 -4.49 -7.04 -1.72
CA THR A 18 -3.45 -7.99 -2.10
C THR A 18 -2.50 -7.43 -3.16
N ASN A 19 -3.05 -6.75 -4.18
CA ASN A 19 -2.23 -6.09 -5.21
C ASN A 19 -1.44 -4.93 -4.61
N CYS A 20 -2.08 -4.12 -3.76
CA CYS A 20 -1.41 -3.03 -3.06
C CYS A 20 -0.25 -3.55 -2.18
N ALA A 21 -0.51 -4.56 -1.35
CA ALA A 21 0.50 -5.21 -0.52
C ALA A 21 1.66 -5.77 -1.37
N SER A 22 1.36 -6.43 -2.50
CA SER A 22 2.40 -6.95 -3.40
C SER A 22 3.29 -5.84 -3.95
N VAL A 23 2.72 -4.70 -4.36
CA VAL A 23 3.50 -3.54 -4.80
C VAL A 23 4.32 -2.96 -3.64
N CYS A 24 3.73 -2.82 -2.46
CA CYS A 24 4.37 -2.32 -1.27
C CYS A 24 5.55 -3.18 -0.79
N LEU A 25 5.47 -4.50 -0.96
CA LEU A 25 6.60 -5.41 -0.74
C LEU A 25 7.80 -5.03 -1.63
N THR A 26 7.56 -4.64 -2.88
CA THR A 26 8.63 -4.13 -3.77
C THR A 26 9.13 -2.73 -3.42
N GLU A 27 8.44 -2.02 -2.53
CA GLU A 27 8.82 -0.71 -1.99
C GLU A 27 9.44 -0.81 -0.59
N ARG A 28 9.77 -2.03 -0.13
CA ARG A 28 10.33 -2.32 1.20
C ARG A 28 9.36 -2.05 2.35
N PHE A 29 8.07 -2.19 2.11
CA PHE A 29 7.05 -2.22 3.15
C PHE A 29 6.53 -3.65 3.35
N PRO A 30 6.32 -4.10 4.59
CA PRO A 30 5.84 -5.45 4.89
C PRO A 30 4.37 -5.65 4.49
N GLY A 31 3.60 -4.57 4.28
CA GLY A 31 2.19 -4.66 3.90
C GLY A 31 1.71 -3.44 3.13
N GLY A 32 0.46 -3.52 2.68
CA GLY A 32 -0.22 -2.42 2.01
C GLY A 32 -1.74 -2.64 2.00
N LYS A 33 -2.49 -1.54 1.97
CA LYS A 33 -3.94 -1.53 1.96
C LYS A 33 -4.48 -0.40 1.09
N CYS A 34 -5.60 -0.65 0.43
CA CYS A 34 -6.38 0.34 -0.26
C CYS A 34 -7.11 1.23 0.75
N ASP A 35 -7.08 2.54 0.52
CA ASP A 35 -7.89 3.50 1.26
C ASP A 35 -9.22 3.76 0.54
N GLY A 36 -10.19 4.40 1.21
CA GLY A 36 -11.51 4.71 0.67
C GLY A 36 -11.50 5.54 -0.63
N TYR A 37 -10.41 6.25 -0.91
CA TYR A 37 -10.19 6.97 -2.17
C TYR A 37 -9.54 6.10 -3.27
N ARG A 38 -9.54 4.77 -3.12
CA ARG A 38 -8.88 3.83 -4.04
C ARG A 38 -7.39 4.17 -4.25
N ARG A 39 -6.72 4.66 -3.21
CA ARG A 39 -5.27 4.89 -3.17
C ARG A 39 -4.59 3.75 -2.42
N CYS A 40 -3.43 3.32 -2.89
CA CYS A 40 -2.65 2.29 -2.22
C CYS A 40 -1.72 2.91 -1.18
N PHE A 41 -1.86 2.48 0.09
CA PHE A 41 -0.99 2.88 1.18
C PHE A 41 -0.21 1.68 1.69
N CYS A 42 1.11 1.78 1.62
CA CYS A 42 2.02 0.82 2.21
C CYS A 42 2.10 1.00 3.72
N THR A 43 1.98 -0.10 4.46
CA THR A 43 1.96 -0.13 5.92
C THR A 43 3.20 -0.80 6.46
N LYS A 44 3.72 -0.29 7.57
CA LYS A 44 4.79 -0.90 8.35
C LYS A 44 4.60 -0.60 9.82
N ASP A 45 5.17 -1.46 10.67
CA ASP A 45 5.30 -1.11 12.09
C ASP A 45 6.30 0.04 12.22
N CYS A 46 5.90 1.07 12.95
CA CYS A 46 6.81 1.99 13.59
C CYS A 46 6.75 1.77 15.11
#